data_AF-A0A9E6MED1-F1
#
_entry.id   AF-A0A9E6MED1-F1
#
_cell.length_a   1.000
_cell.length_b   1.000
_cell.length_c   1.000
_cell.angle_alpha   90.00
_cell.angle_beta   90.00
_cell.angle_gamma   90.00
#
_symmetry.space_group_name_H-M   'P 1'
#
loop_
_entity.id
_entity.type
_entity.pdbx_description
1 polymer ?
#
loop_
_entity_poly.entity_id
_entity_poly.type
_entity_poly.pdbx_seq_one_letter_code
_entity_poly.pdbx_strand_id
1 'polypeptide(L)'
;MLIADQDIFAFSEVKFVRLFGYDAKKFAVAEEKIKEIEAHFKLKFPDGMTFDALVRDTPSLVTKLQKVDPTSVTQDQIITHAEEMDLELMTDDAVGAIIIMDAKDAAKFVNLLNDDYVTSDMTGIKYELKAKKELHASAPVEQ
;
A
#
# COMPACT_ATOMS: atom_id res chain seq x y z
N MET A 1 15.49 14.13 -24.95
CA MET A 1 15.40 14.38 -26.40
C MET A 1 16.48 13.55 -27.05
N LEU A 2 16.09 12.58 -27.88
CA LEU A 2 17.03 11.75 -28.62
C LEU A 2 16.95 12.19 -30.08
N ILE A 3 18.10 12.50 -30.67
CA ILE A 3 18.20 12.87 -32.08
C ILE A 3 18.89 11.70 -32.76
N ALA A 4 18.19 11.05 -33.68
CA ALA A 4 18.75 10.06 -34.59
C ALA A 4 18.57 10.62 -36.01
N ASP A 5 19.69 10.87 -36.69
CA ASP A 5 19.75 11.49 -38.02
C ASP A 5 18.95 12.81 -38.15
N GLN A 6 17.78 12.79 -38.79
CA GLN A 6 16.92 13.97 -39.01
C GLN A 6 15.57 13.92 -38.26
N ASP A 7 15.33 12.87 -37.48
CA ASP A 7 14.08 12.69 -36.76
C ASP A 7 14.23 13.09 -35.28
N ILE A 8 13.36 14.00 -34.83
CA ILE A 8 13.29 14.43 -33.44
C ILE A 8 12.32 13.52 -32.68
N PHE A 9 12.86 12.63 -31.87
CA PHE A 9 12.06 11.81 -30.96
C PHE A 9 11.86 12.55 -29.64
N ALA A 10 10.69 13.14 -29.48
CA ALA A 10 10.24 13.71 -28.22
C ALA A 10 9.62 12.61 -27.35
N PHE A 11 10.37 12.14 -26.34
CA PHE A 11 9.83 11.23 -25.33
C PHE A 11 8.79 11.96 -24.48
N SER A 12 7.55 11.47 -24.51
CA SER A 12 6.47 11.94 -23.65
C SER A 12 6.20 10.90 -22.58
N GLU A 13 6.64 11.19 -21.35
CA GLU A 13 6.41 10.34 -20.18
C GLU A 13 4.89 10.10 -19.98
N VAL A 14 4.06 11.12 -20.16
CA VAL A 14 2.60 11.02 -20.06
C VAL A 14 2.01 10.04 -21.08
N LYS A 15 2.48 10.07 -22.34
CA LYS A 15 2.01 9.12 -23.37
C LYS A 15 2.53 7.71 -23.11
N PHE A 16 3.76 7.58 -22.61
CA PHE A 16 4.34 6.28 -22.26
C PHE A 16 3.56 5.63 -21.10
N VAL A 17 3.33 6.34 -20.00
CA VAL A 17 2.51 5.86 -18.87
C VAL A 17 1.11 5.49 -19.34
N ARG A 18 0.50 6.28 -20.24
CA ARG A 18 -0.84 6.00 -20.77
C ARG A 18 -0.89 4.77 -21.69
N LEU A 19 0.14 4.55 -22.50
CA LEU A 19 0.19 3.44 -23.47
C LEU A 19 0.61 2.12 -22.82
N PHE A 20 1.49 2.17 -21.82
CA PHE A 20 2.09 0.98 -21.21
C PHE A 20 1.62 0.75 -19.77
N GLY A 21 0.83 1.65 -19.19
CA GLY A 21 0.35 1.56 -17.80
C GLY A 21 1.46 1.65 -16.74
N TYR A 22 2.69 1.97 -17.16
CA TYR A 22 3.89 1.87 -16.33
C TYR A 22 4.45 3.25 -15.99
N ASP A 23 4.40 3.60 -14.70
CA ASP A 23 4.91 4.84 -14.13
C ASP A 23 6.17 4.57 -13.32
N ALA A 24 7.33 4.64 -13.97
CA ALA A 24 8.63 4.26 -13.41
C ALA A 24 8.95 4.96 -12.07
N LYS A 25 8.48 6.20 -11.89
CA LYS A 25 8.69 6.95 -10.63
C LYS A 25 7.88 6.35 -9.48
N LYS A 26 6.60 6.04 -9.73
CA LYS A 26 5.76 5.39 -8.71
C LYS A 26 6.27 4.01 -8.36
N PHE A 27 6.75 3.24 -9.34
CA PHE A 27 7.36 1.95 -9.08
C PHE A 27 8.63 2.06 -8.23
N ALA A 28 9.51 3.03 -8.50
CA ALA A 28 10.71 3.25 -7.69
C ALA A 28 10.38 3.56 -6.22
N VAL A 29 9.39 4.43 -5.97
CA VAL A 29 8.91 4.73 -4.61
C VAL A 29 8.26 3.51 -3.96
N ALA A 30 7.48 2.73 -4.71
CA ALA A 30 6.87 1.50 -4.20
C ALA A 30 7.92 0.45 -3.81
N GLU A 31 8.99 0.29 -4.61
CA GLU A 31 10.10 -0.60 -4.28
C GLU A 31 10.83 -0.21 -2.99
N GLU A 32 11.05 1.09 -2.76
CA GLU A 32 11.63 1.59 -1.51
C GLU A 32 10.72 1.27 -0.32
N LYS A 33 9.42 1.51 -0.46
CA LYS A 33 8.42 1.19 0.56
C LYS A 33 8.29 -0.32 0.83
N ILE A 34 8.38 -1.15 -0.19
CA ILE A 34 8.41 -2.61 -0.05
C ILE A 34 9.61 -3.02 0.79
N LYS A 35 10.81 -2.47 0.53
CA LYS A 35 12.01 -2.79 1.33
C LYS A 35 11.87 -2.36 2.78
N GLU A 36 11.30 -1.17 3.04
CA GLU A 36 10.99 -0.71 4.40
C GLU A 36 10.00 -1.65 5.10
N ILE A 37 8.95 -2.08 4.39
CA ILE A 37 7.97 -3.04 4.91
C ILE A 37 8.63 -4.38 5.22
N GLU A 38 9.41 -4.95 4.31
CA GLU A 38 10.10 -6.22 4.53
C GLU A 38 11.16 -6.14 5.66
N ALA A 39 11.67 -4.93 5.94
CA ALA A 39 12.58 -4.70 7.07
C ALA A 39 11.86 -4.58 8.42
N HIS A 40 10.65 -4.01 8.45
CA HIS A 40 9.89 -3.75 9.69
C HIS A 40 8.89 -4.85 10.03
N PHE A 41 8.39 -5.58 9.02
CA PHE A 41 7.37 -6.61 9.17
C PHE A 41 7.93 -7.98 8.77
N LYS A 42 7.63 -8.98 9.59
CA LYS A 42 7.93 -10.38 9.28
C LYS A 42 6.83 -10.91 8.36
N LEU A 43 7.06 -10.80 7.06
CA LEU A 43 6.14 -11.34 6.04
C LEU A 43 6.64 -12.70 5.56
N LYS A 44 5.71 -13.63 5.34
CA LYS A 44 5.96 -14.93 4.68
C LYS A 44 5.12 -15.02 3.42
N PHE A 45 5.73 -15.57 2.37
CA PHE A 45 5.11 -15.77 1.07
C PHE A 45 5.23 -17.24 0.66
N PRO A 46 4.28 -17.78 -0.13
CA PRO A 46 4.45 -19.07 -0.80
C PRO A 46 5.69 -19.09 -1.69
N ASP A 47 6.21 -20.29 -1.96
CA ASP A 47 7.41 -20.47 -2.79
C ASP A 47 7.25 -19.82 -4.17
N GLY A 48 8.23 -18.99 -4.56
CA GLY A 48 8.24 -18.28 -5.84
C GLY A 48 7.40 -17.00 -5.88
N MET A 49 6.80 -16.59 -4.75
CA MET A 49 6.06 -15.34 -4.63
C MET A 49 6.85 -14.31 -3.80
N THR A 50 6.77 -13.04 -4.20
CA THR A 50 7.36 -11.90 -3.47
C THR A 50 6.35 -10.77 -3.36
N PHE A 51 6.51 -9.92 -2.34
CA PHE A 51 5.63 -8.78 -2.16
C PHE A 51 5.68 -7.82 -3.36
N ASP A 52 6.88 -7.60 -3.90
CA ASP A 52 7.10 -6.82 -5.11
C ASP A 52 6.29 -7.32 -6.32
N ALA A 53 6.29 -8.64 -6.58
CA ALA A 53 5.53 -9.20 -7.70
C ALA A 53 4.01 -8.95 -7.52
N LEU A 54 3.48 -9.17 -6.32
CA LEU A 54 2.07 -8.94 -6.00
C LEU A 54 1.66 -7.47 -6.17
N VAL A 55 2.53 -6.55 -5.75
CA VAL A 55 2.31 -5.12 -5.87
C VAL A 55 2.39 -4.68 -7.33
N ARG A 56 3.35 -5.19 -8.11
CA ARG A 56 3.55 -4.79 -9.51
C ARG A 56 2.37 -5.14 -10.40
N ASP A 57 1.76 -6.29 -10.17
CA ASP A 57 0.60 -6.76 -10.91
C ASP A 57 -0.69 -6.03 -10.50
N THR A 58 -0.65 -5.20 -9.44
CA THR A 58 -1.82 -4.53 -8.87
C THR A 58 -1.60 -3.00 -8.77
N PRO A 59 -1.99 -2.22 -9.81
CA PRO A 59 -1.74 -0.77 -9.86
C PRO A 59 -2.32 0.04 -8.68
N SER A 60 -3.41 -0.44 -8.08
CA SER A 60 -3.98 0.18 -6.87
C SER A 60 -3.05 0.05 -5.67
N LEU A 61 -2.32 -1.06 -5.51
CA LEU A 61 -1.35 -1.25 -4.43
C LEU A 61 -0.14 -0.34 -4.61
N VAL A 62 0.38 -0.23 -5.84
CA VAL A 62 1.45 0.73 -6.16
C VAL A 62 1.07 2.13 -5.71
N THR A 63 -0.18 2.54 -5.98
CA THR A 63 -0.70 3.86 -5.61
C THR A 63 -0.89 4.01 -4.09
N LYS A 64 -1.35 2.96 -3.39
CA LYS A 64 -1.49 2.98 -1.93
C LYS A 64 -0.14 3.10 -1.24
N LEU A 65 0.86 2.33 -1.67
CA LEU A 65 2.21 2.38 -1.11
C LEU A 65 2.86 3.77 -1.19
N GLN A 66 2.49 4.60 -2.18
CA GLN A 66 2.99 5.99 -2.25
C GLN A 66 2.59 6.85 -1.04
N LYS A 67 1.53 6.48 -0.32
CA LYS A 67 0.95 7.26 0.78
C LYS A 67 1.16 6.62 2.14
N VAL A 68 1.67 5.39 2.15
CA VAL A 68 1.84 4.60 3.36
C VAL A 68 3.16 4.94 4.02
N ASP A 69 3.13 5.03 5.35
CA ASP A 69 4.32 5.09 6.18
C ASP A 69 4.49 3.76 6.94
N PRO A 70 5.45 2.91 6.53
CA PRO A 70 5.72 1.63 7.18
C PRO A 70 6.21 1.72 8.63
N THR A 71 6.59 2.91 9.10
CA THR A 71 7.10 3.13 10.47
C THR A 71 6.02 3.56 11.47
N SER A 72 4.84 3.95 10.97
CA SER A 72 3.77 4.52 11.78
C SER A 72 3.08 3.49 12.70
N VAL A 73 3.15 2.20 12.37
CA VAL A 73 2.52 1.11 13.14
C VAL A 73 3.43 -0.12 13.24
N THR A 74 3.24 -0.93 14.28
CA THR A 74 3.97 -2.18 14.50
C THR A 74 3.23 -3.39 13.94
N GLN A 75 3.95 -4.50 13.81
CA GLN A 75 3.35 -5.78 13.39
C GLN A 75 2.22 -6.23 14.32
N ASP A 76 2.40 -6.11 15.63
CA ASP A 76 1.37 -6.49 16.61
C ASP A 76 0.13 -5.60 16.47
N GLN A 77 0.29 -4.30 16.23
CA GLN A 77 -0.84 -3.39 15.99
C GLN A 77 -1.63 -3.78 14.74
N ILE A 78 -0.96 -4.22 13.67
CA ILE A 78 -1.64 -4.72 12.47
C ILE A 78 -2.45 -5.97 12.76
N ILE A 79 -1.88 -6.92 13.52
CA ILE A 79 -2.55 -8.18 13.87
C ILE A 79 -3.76 -7.89 14.76
N THR A 80 -3.58 -7.09 15.82
CA THR A 80 -4.68 -6.71 16.72
C THR A 80 -5.79 -5.97 15.97
N HIS A 81 -5.45 -5.03 15.10
CA HIS A 81 -6.45 -4.31 14.31
C HIS A 81 -7.20 -5.23 13.34
N ALA A 82 -6.50 -6.20 12.74
CA ALA A 82 -7.15 -7.20 11.89
C ALA A 82 -8.17 -8.03 12.67
N GLU A 83 -7.80 -8.50 13.87
CA GLU A 83 -8.71 -9.24 14.77
C GLU A 83 -9.91 -8.38 15.19
N GLU A 84 -9.67 -7.13 15.62
CA GLU A 84 -10.72 -6.19 16.00
C GLU A 84 -11.68 -5.91 14.84
N MET A 85 -11.19 -5.92 13.61
CA MET A 85 -11.98 -5.68 12.41
C MET A 85 -12.61 -6.95 11.80
N ASP A 86 -12.48 -8.12 12.44
CA ASP A 86 -12.89 -9.43 11.91
C ASP A 86 -12.32 -9.69 10.50
N LEU A 87 -11.10 -9.23 10.24
CA LEU A 87 -10.40 -9.45 8.99
C LEU A 87 -9.59 -10.74 9.06
N GLU A 88 -9.76 -11.62 8.08
CA GLU A 88 -8.95 -12.82 7.95
C GLU A 88 -7.50 -12.44 7.60
N LEU A 89 -6.63 -12.33 8.58
CA LEU A 89 -5.19 -12.15 8.41
C LEU A 89 -4.48 -13.39 8.95
N MET A 90 -3.85 -14.15 8.07
CA MET A 90 -3.15 -15.37 8.48
C MET A 90 -1.81 -15.03 9.14
N THR A 91 -1.57 -15.57 10.32
CA THR A 91 -0.30 -15.46 11.04
C THR A 91 0.29 -16.84 11.28
N ASP A 92 1.61 -16.95 11.18
CA ASP A 92 2.34 -18.14 11.56
C ASP A 92 2.56 -18.15 13.07
N ASP A 93 1.87 -19.03 13.78
CA ASP A 93 1.90 -19.15 15.25
C ASP A 93 3.30 -19.38 15.84
N ALA A 94 4.26 -19.89 15.05
CA ALA A 94 5.62 -20.17 15.54
C ALA A 94 6.51 -18.92 15.56
N VAL A 95 6.26 -17.95 14.68
CA VAL A 95 7.16 -16.79 14.46
C VAL A 95 6.44 -15.44 14.47
N GLY A 96 5.12 -15.46 14.59
CA GLY A 96 4.22 -14.30 14.49
C GLY A 96 4.17 -13.70 13.08
N ALA A 97 4.72 -14.36 12.07
CA ALA A 97 4.86 -13.78 10.73
C ALA A 97 3.51 -13.71 10.01
N ILE A 98 3.25 -12.61 9.32
CA ILE A 98 2.04 -12.45 8.52
C ILE A 98 2.24 -13.22 7.21
N ILE A 99 1.31 -14.11 6.89
CA ILE A 99 1.35 -14.95 5.70
C ILE A 99 0.55 -14.26 4.60
N ILE A 100 1.19 -13.94 3.48
CA ILE A 100 0.59 -13.31 2.32
C ILE A 100 0.51 -14.34 1.20
N MET A 101 -0.67 -14.91 0.95
CA MET A 101 -0.83 -15.99 -0.04
C MET A 101 -1.06 -15.49 -1.46
N ASP A 102 -1.70 -14.33 -1.60
CA ASP A 102 -2.06 -13.76 -2.89
C ASP A 102 -2.12 -12.22 -2.86
N ALA A 103 -2.52 -11.63 -3.98
CA ALA A 103 -2.64 -10.18 -4.12
C ALA A 103 -3.76 -9.58 -3.24
N LYS A 104 -4.77 -10.36 -2.84
CA LYS A 104 -5.83 -9.90 -1.93
C LYS A 104 -5.32 -9.79 -0.51
N ASP A 105 -4.51 -10.75 -0.06
CA ASP A 105 -3.86 -10.69 1.25
C ASP A 105 -2.87 -9.52 1.30
N ALA A 106 -2.09 -9.32 0.23
CA ALA A 106 -1.22 -8.16 0.11
C ALA A 106 -2.02 -6.84 0.19
N ALA A 107 -3.18 -6.77 -0.48
CA ALA A 107 -4.05 -5.62 -0.42
C ALA A 107 -4.59 -5.36 0.99
N LYS A 108 -5.06 -6.41 1.66
CA LYS A 108 -5.56 -6.33 3.04
C LYS A 108 -4.46 -5.85 4.00
N PHE A 109 -3.25 -6.38 3.87
CA PHE A 109 -2.10 -5.95 4.67
C PHE A 109 -1.78 -4.46 4.44
N VAL A 110 -1.70 -4.01 3.18
CA VAL A 110 -1.45 -2.60 2.85
C VAL A 110 -2.59 -1.70 3.36
N ASN A 111 -3.83 -2.16 3.30
CA ASN A 111 -4.99 -1.43 3.83
C ASN A 111 -4.91 -1.29 5.35
N LEU A 112 -4.55 -2.35 6.07
CA LEU A 112 -4.32 -2.32 7.51
C LEU A 112 -3.19 -1.35 7.86
N LEU A 113 -2.08 -1.42 7.12
CA LEU A 113 -0.94 -0.54 7.28
C LEU A 113 -1.29 0.93 7.02
N ASN A 114 -2.22 1.20 6.11
CA ASN A 114 -2.75 2.53 5.84
C ASN A 114 -3.91 2.92 6.78
N ASP A 115 -4.31 2.05 7.72
CA ASP A 115 -5.47 2.23 8.60
C ASP A 115 -6.80 2.44 7.85
N ASP A 116 -7.00 1.78 6.71
CA ASP A 116 -8.19 1.94 5.88
C ASP A 116 -9.45 1.25 6.46
N TYR A 117 -9.35 0.55 7.58
CA TYR A 117 -10.46 -0.15 8.20
C TYR A 117 -10.96 0.60 9.42
N VAL A 118 -12.24 1.00 9.42
CA VAL A 118 -12.82 1.78 10.52
C VAL A 118 -14.15 1.20 10.98
N THR A 119 -14.43 1.34 12.27
CA THR A 119 -15.74 1.08 12.84
C THR A 119 -16.47 2.41 13.03
N SER A 120 -17.72 2.50 12.58
CA SER A 120 -18.55 3.68 12.79
C SER A 120 -19.06 3.72 14.24
N ASP A 121 -18.67 4.74 14.99
CA ASP A 121 -19.13 4.92 16.39
C ASP A 121 -20.65 5.05 16.52
N MET A 122 -21.32 5.55 15.48
CA MET A 122 -22.77 5.74 15.50
C MET A 122 -23.56 4.46 15.28
N THR A 123 -23.02 3.53 14.49
CA THR A 123 -23.76 2.37 14.00
C THR A 123 -23.13 1.03 14.38
N GLY A 124 -21.88 1.03 14.84
CA GLY A 124 -21.07 -0.16 15.07
C GLY A 124 -20.68 -0.91 13.78
N ILE A 125 -20.99 -0.37 12.60
CA ILE A 125 -20.72 -1.02 11.32
C ILE A 125 -19.26 -0.78 10.91
N LYS A 126 -18.60 -1.83 10.43
CA LYS A 126 -17.22 -1.83 9.95
C LYS A 126 -17.17 -1.49 8.46
N TYR A 127 -16.22 -0.63 8.06
CA TYR A 127 -16.05 -0.16 6.69
C TYR A 127 -14.59 -0.28 6.24
N GLU A 128 -14.41 -0.55 4.96
CA GLU A 128 -13.15 -0.27 4.24
C GLU A 128 -13.26 1.11 3.58
N LEU A 129 -12.35 2.01 3.95
CA LEU A 129 -12.26 3.36 3.41
C LEU A 129 -11.62 3.33 2.02
N LYS A 130 -12.32 3.93 1.05
CA LYS A 130 -11.79 4.13 -0.31
C LYS A 130 -10.92 5.38 -0.44
N ALA A 131 -11.14 6.37 0.43
CA ALA A 131 -10.41 7.62 0.45
C ALA A 131 -10.46 8.24 1.85
N LYS A 132 -9.31 8.73 2.32
CA LYS A 132 -9.17 9.52 3.54
C LYS A 132 -9.00 10.99 3.18
N LYS A 133 -9.72 11.85 3.89
CA LYS A 133 -9.51 13.30 3.86
C LYS A 133 -9.34 13.75 5.29
N GLU A 134 -8.15 14.27 5.61
CA GLU A 134 -7.90 14.84 6.93
C GLU A 134 -8.85 16.03 7.16
N LEU A 135 -9.45 16.03 8.35
CA LEU A 135 -10.27 17.15 8.81
C LEU A 135 -9.38 18.00 9.71
N HIS A 136 -8.98 19.17 9.24
CA HIS A 136 -8.39 20.17 10.11
C HIS A 136 -9.52 20.87 10.86
N ALA A 137 -9.46 20.87 12.19
CA ALA A 137 -10.28 21.77 12.98
C ALA A 137 -9.95 23.21 12.56
N SER A 138 -10.95 23.98 12.13
CA SER A 138 -10.79 25.42 11.98
C SER A 138 -10.38 25.97 13.35
N ALA A 139 -9.13 26.46 13.45
CA ALA A 139 -8.61 27.04 14.67
C ALA A 139 -9.61 28.07 15.21
N PRO A 140 -9.88 28.12 16.53
CA PRO A 140 -10.67 29.20 17.10
C PRO A 140 -9.95 30.50 16.77
N VAL A 141 -10.65 31.44 16.16
CA VAL A 141 -10.18 32.83 16.07
C VAL A 141 -10.24 33.38 17.49
N GLU A 142 -9.12 33.34 18.22
CA GLU A 142 -8.96 34.11 19.45
C GLU A 142 -9.14 35.60 19.09
N GLN A 143 -10.12 36.24 19.74
CA GLN A 143 -10.37 37.67 19.69
C GLN A 143 -9.58 38.39 20.77
#